data_AF-A0A9W7FP06-F1
#
_entry.id   AF-A0A9W7FP06-F1
#
_cell.length_a   1.000
_cell.length_b   1.000
_cell.length_c   1.000
_cell.angle_alpha   90.00
_cell.angle_beta   90.00
_cell.angle_gamma   90.00
#
_symmetry.space_group_name_H-M   'P 1'
#
loop_
_entity.id
_entity.type
_entity.pdbx_description
1 polymer ?
#
loop_
_entity_poly.entity_id
_entity_poly.type
_entity_poly.pdbx_seq_one_letter_code
_entity_poly.pdbx_strand_id
1 'polypeptide(L)'
;MSFEEAKQILQMEDNGTSLYDHLSQVLLKVITEKPGDAVTSFENLSIGVKGEKVTLPPAPDSSAEASGPVLDWSTKTAALFVKPDEAPEGVPGPDLMADAGMYEWAGVSFGKTETYRLYLSIKKFCETLDAGYQAVKFWGKVTSRDGDYYVCYGKTPENPEDMDATKMEGTEGANKYTYFVTKGVSSPWVALPNVTMAQIVTAGKIRRLLTGSLDAAVPSYPPFPGNEANLLRAMIAQITADCAIAPSGTFEADDEGLIEPVKNDDGDVDPPKKECEELLSKDAWQHYELRLNTLGRCTKLPEPEDADDYEPPEGDEVPEPLGACGEEEGTDEWSMRPCPGGAGQTAGSYAKAVSLSWPGAYAVAGGKSFVNVYVGNGLKYSNVTYTPPLPAGIGKEWSVPEEEADAEVEPGTFPLEGKDVIADPTPPAEEEDE
;
A
#
# COMPACT_ATOMS: atom_id res chain seq x y z
N MET A 1 -20.52 34.47 50.75
CA MET A 1 -19.25 34.61 50.02
C MET A 1 -18.66 35.95 50.44
N SER A 2 -17.53 35.93 51.14
CA SER A 2 -16.83 37.15 51.55
C SER A 2 -16.09 37.77 50.35
N PHE A 3 -15.76 39.06 50.42
CA PHE A 3 -15.00 39.74 49.37
C PHE A 3 -13.63 39.09 49.15
N GLU A 4 -13.00 38.60 50.21
CA GLU A 4 -11.71 37.91 50.16
C GLU A 4 -11.82 36.55 49.48
N GLU A 5 -12.88 35.79 49.74
CA GLU A 5 -13.16 34.53 49.04
C GLU A 5 -13.34 34.74 47.53
N ALA A 6 -14.11 35.77 47.13
CA ALA A 6 -14.33 36.08 45.72
C ALA A 6 -13.04 36.53 45.00
N LYS A 7 -12.20 37.34 45.67
CA LYS A 7 -10.92 37.77 45.12
C LYS A 7 -9.96 36.61 44.94
N GLN A 8 -9.89 35.68 45.89
CA GLN A 8 -9.03 34.50 45.79
C GLN A 8 -9.44 33.60 44.62
N ILE A 9 -10.74 33.41 44.39
CA ILE A 9 -11.25 32.64 43.24
C ILE A 9 -10.84 33.30 41.92
N LEU A 10 -10.94 34.61 41.80
CA LEU A 10 -10.58 35.34 40.57
C LEU A 10 -9.06 35.38 40.31
N GLN A 11 -8.25 35.22 41.36
CA GLN A 11 -6.79 35.18 41.28
C GLN A 11 -6.24 33.77 41.01
N MET A 12 -7.10 32.75 40.94
CA MET A 12 -6.67 31.42 40.48
C MET A 12 -6.18 31.51 39.03
N GLU A 13 -5.04 30.89 38.77
CA GLU A 13 -4.44 30.85 37.45
C GLU A 13 -4.93 29.61 36.68
N ASP A 14 -5.54 29.85 35.52
CA ASP A 14 -5.84 28.82 34.52
C ASP A 14 -5.12 29.21 33.23
N ASN A 15 -4.29 28.30 32.69
CA ASN A 15 -3.49 28.53 31.47
C ASN A 15 -2.58 29.78 31.51
N GLY A 16 -1.97 30.07 32.66
CA GLY A 16 -0.94 31.12 32.79
C GLY A 16 -1.46 32.56 32.83
N THR A 17 -2.77 32.78 33.04
CA THR A 17 -3.33 34.10 33.34
C THR A 17 -4.49 33.97 34.33
N SER A 18 -4.51 34.80 35.38
CA SER A 18 -5.66 34.88 36.28
C SER A 18 -6.81 35.69 35.66
N LEU A 19 -8.05 35.34 35.98
CA LEU A 19 -9.22 36.10 35.53
C LEU A 19 -9.20 37.54 36.07
N TYR A 20 -8.65 37.73 37.27
CA TYR A 20 -8.40 39.03 37.88
C TYR A 20 -7.46 39.91 37.03
N ASP A 21 -6.36 39.34 36.55
CA ASP A 21 -5.41 40.06 35.70
C ASP A 21 -5.97 40.36 34.32
N HIS A 22 -6.76 39.44 33.75
CA HIS A 22 -7.45 39.70 32.48
C HIS A 22 -8.45 40.86 32.61
N LEU A 23 -9.33 40.81 33.62
CA LEU A 23 -10.34 41.85 33.83
C LEU A 23 -9.71 43.21 34.15
N SER A 24 -8.62 43.25 34.93
CA SER A 24 -7.92 44.51 35.21
C SER A 24 -7.31 45.15 33.95
N GLN A 25 -6.77 44.34 33.03
CA GLN A 25 -6.23 44.82 31.76
C GLN A 25 -7.32 45.29 30.80
N VAL A 26 -8.46 44.58 30.73
CA VAL A 26 -9.62 45.02 29.94
C VAL A 26 -10.16 46.35 30.47
N LEU A 27 -10.31 46.49 31.79
CA LEU A 27 -10.74 47.76 32.40
C LEU A 27 -9.75 48.89 32.12
N LEU A 28 -8.45 48.62 32.18
CA LEU A 28 -7.41 49.60 31.85
C LEU A 28 -7.47 50.02 30.38
N LYS A 29 -7.76 49.10 29.45
CA LYS A 29 -7.93 49.39 28.02
C LYS A 29 -9.18 50.23 27.75
N VAL A 30 -10.31 49.92 28.41
CA VAL A 30 -11.55 50.71 28.35
C VAL A 30 -11.33 52.14 28.85
N ILE A 31 -10.59 52.31 29.95
CA ILE A 31 -10.27 53.64 30.53
C ILE A 31 -9.36 54.45 29.59
N THR A 32 -8.43 53.77 28.91
CA THR A 32 -7.45 54.42 28.02
C THR A 32 -8.07 54.84 26.70
N GLU A 33 -8.88 53.97 26.08
CA GLU A 33 -9.46 54.21 24.75
C GLU A 33 -10.76 55.03 24.80
N LYS A 34 -11.42 55.13 25.97
CA LYS A 34 -12.67 55.89 26.20
C LYS A 34 -13.70 55.74 25.06
N PRO A 35 -14.13 54.50 24.76
CA PRO A 35 -15.17 54.28 23.75
C PRO A 35 -16.46 55.00 24.15
N GLY A 36 -17.15 55.58 23.16
CA GLY A 36 -18.42 56.30 23.40
C GLY A 36 -19.50 55.43 24.03
N ASP A 37 -19.57 54.15 23.65
CA ASP A 37 -20.36 53.12 24.32
C ASP A 37 -19.44 51.98 24.81
N ALA A 38 -19.07 52.06 26.07
CA ALA A 38 -18.17 51.12 26.71
C ALA A 38 -18.76 49.72 26.90
N VAL A 39 -20.10 49.58 26.97
CA VAL A 39 -20.74 48.27 27.20
C VAL A 39 -20.68 47.45 25.93
N THR A 40 -21.05 48.03 24.79
CA THR A 40 -21.00 47.35 23.49
C THR A 40 -19.56 47.08 23.03
N SER A 41 -18.61 47.93 23.42
CA SER A 41 -17.19 47.78 23.03
C SER A 41 -16.42 46.79 23.94
N PHE A 42 -16.98 46.40 25.09
CA PHE A 42 -16.30 45.59 26.09
C PHE A 42 -15.88 44.21 25.57
N GLU A 43 -16.74 43.54 24.80
CA GLU A 43 -16.46 42.21 24.25
C GLU A 43 -15.29 42.24 23.27
N ASN A 44 -15.26 43.24 22.39
CA ASN A 44 -14.18 43.43 21.42
C ASN A 44 -12.85 43.77 22.11
N LEU A 45 -12.88 44.60 23.16
CA LEU A 45 -11.67 44.93 23.94
C LEU A 45 -11.15 43.74 24.73
N SER A 46 -12.05 42.91 25.28
CA SER A 46 -11.69 41.66 25.95
C SER A 46 -11.04 40.66 24.98
N ILE A 47 -11.55 40.54 23.76
CA ILE A 47 -10.93 39.74 22.70
C ILE A 47 -9.55 40.31 22.32
N GLY A 48 -9.42 41.64 22.20
CA GLY A 48 -8.15 42.30 21.91
C GLY A 48 -7.06 42.03 22.96
N VAL A 49 -7.41 42.11 24.25
CA VAL A 49 -6.47 41.80 25.35
C VAL A 49 -6.08 40.32 25.35
N LYS A 50 -7.02 39.41 25.04
CA LYS A 50 -6.69 37.99 24.86
C LYS A 50 -5.73 37.77 23.68
N GLY A 51 -5.92 38.49 22.58
CA GLY A 51 -5.07 38.43 21.40
C GLY A 51 -3.64 38.96 21.62
N GLU A 52 -3.50 40.05 22.36
CA GLU A 52 -2.19 40.63 22.72
C GLU A 52 -1.37 39.74 23.65
N LYS A 53 -2.04 38.90 24.44
CA LYS A 53 -1.43 37.93 25.36
C LYS A 53 -1.11 36.57 24.73
N VAL A 54 -1.39 36.36 23.44
CA VAL A 54 -0.89 35.17 22.73
C VAL A 54 0.62 35.32 22.59
N THR A 55 1.35 34.94 23.63
CA THR A 55 2.79 34.75 23.55
C THR A 55 3.02 33.56 22.65
N LEU A 56 3.70 33.77 21.53
CA LEU A 56 4.33 32.67 20.82
C LEU A 56 5.16 31.90 21.85
N PRO A 57 5.11 30.55 21.87
CA PRO A 57 6.01 29.80 22.73
C PRO A 57 7.43 30.35 22.53
N PRO A 58 8.19 30.56 23.62
CA PRO A 58 9.55 31.07 23.51
C PRO A 58 10.29 30.21 22.49
N ALA A 59 11.07 30.86 21.62
CA ALA A 59 11.91 30.14 20.67
C ALA A 59 12.67 29.06 21.45
N PRO A 60 12.62 27.79 21.02
CA PRO A 60 13.25 26.71 21.77
C PRO A 60 14.70 27.13 22.05
N ASP A 61 15.07 27.11 23.32
CA ASP A 61 16.45 27.40 23.73
C ASP A 61 17.38 26.53 22.88
N SER A 62 18.42 27.12 22.29
CA SER A 62 19.41 26.39 21.49
C SER A 62 20.21 25.36 22.30
N SER A 63 19.94 25.27 23.61
CA SER A 63 20.48 24.31 24.57
C SER A 63 19.45 23.29 25.07
N ALA A 64 18.19 23.33 24.61
CA ALA A 64 17.22 22.30 24.93
C ALA A 64 17.69 20.97 24.30
N GLU A 65 18.05 20.01 25.16
CA GLU A 65 18.41 18.66 24.71
C GLU A 65 17.26 18.13 23.85
N ALA A 66 17.55 17.87 22.57
CA ALA A 66 16.56 17.29 21.69
C ALA A 66 16.08 15.97 22.30
N SER A 67 14.77 15.72 22.26
CA SER A 67 14.21 14.47 22.79
C SER A 67 14.98 13.27 22.23
N GLY A 68 15.27 12.26 23.06
CA GLY A 68 16.08 11.08 22.67
C GLY A 68 15.83 10.54 21.25
N PRO A 69 14.57 10.38 20.80
CA PRO A 69 14.28 9.90 19.43
C PRO A 69 14.82 10.80 18.31
N VAL A 70 14.82 12.12 18.52
CA VAL A 70 15.33 13.10 17.54
C VAL A 70 16.85 13.06 17.48
N LEU A 71 17.52 12.89 18.63
CA LEU A 71 18.97 12.69 18.69
C LEU A 71 19.36 11.42 17.94
N ASP A 72 18.72 10.29 18.24
CA ASP A 72 18.97 9.00 17.58
C ASP A 72 18.78 9.09 16.07
N TRP A 73 17.68 9.73 15.63
CA TRP A 73 17.44 9.99 14.22
C TRP A 73 18.56 10.82 13.61
N SER A 74 18.95 11.94 14.25
CA SER A 74 19.96 12.86 13.74
C SER A 74 21.34 12.20 13.62
N THR A 75 21.74 11.40 14.61
CA THR A 75 23.03 10.69 14.60
C THR A 75 23.06 9.64 13.50
N LYS A 76 21.98 8.85 13.34
CA LYS A 76 21.87 7.85 12.28
C LYS A 76 21.85 8.49 10.89
N THR A 77 21.13 9.60 10.73
CA THR A 77 21.08 10.34 9.46
C THR A 77 22.42 10.98 9.13
N ALA A 78 23.12 11.57 10.11
CA ALA A 78 24.44 12.14 9.92
C ALA A 78 25.47 11.09 9.47
N ALA A 79 25.38 9.86 10.00
CA ALA A 79 26.26 8.76 9.62
C ALA A 79 26.16 8.38 8.12
N LEU A 80 25.05 8.70 7.44
CA LEU A 80 24.88 8.41 6.01
C LEU A 80 25.70 9.36 5.12
N PHE A 81 26.07 10.54 5.61
CA PHE A 81 26.85 11.52 4.85
C PHE A 81 28.36 11.30 4.94
N VAL A 82 28.80 10.34 5.77
CA VAL A 82 30.21 9.98 5.87
C VAL A 82 30.57 9.22 4.60
N LYS A 83 31.45 9.81 3.79
CA LYS A 83 31.93 9.19 2.56
C LYS A 83 32.77 7.95 2.93
N PRO A 84 32.45 6.76 2.41
CA PRO A 84 33.30 5.58 2.58
C PRO A 84 34.65 5.79 1.89
N ASP A 85 35.73 5.35 2.53
CA ASP A 85 37.09 5.42 1.97
C ASP A 85 37.33 4.40 0.84
N GLU A 86 36.57 3.29 0.85
CA GLU A 86 36.59 2.24 -0.18
C GLU A 86 35.34 2.30 -1.07
N ALA A 87 35.50 1.88 -2.32
CA ALA A 87 34.37 1.77 -3.23
C ALA A 87 33.42 0.68 -2.70
N PRO A 88 32.11 0.94 -2.62
CA PRO A 88 31.17 -0.03 -2.09
C PRO A 88 31.08 -1.24 -3.01
N GLU A 89 31.49 -2.40 -2.49
CA GLU A 89 31.22 -3.71 -3.10
C GLU A 89 29.81 -4.12 -2.68
N GLY A 90 28.84 -3.97 -3.58
CA GLY A 90 27.44 -4.26 -3.29
C GLY A 90 26.58 -4.29 -4.54
N VAL A 91 25.31 -4.63 -4.37
CA VAL A 91 24.35 -4.64 -5.48
C VAL A 91 24.16 -3.22 -6.01
N PRO A 92 24.12 -2.99 -7.34
CA PRO A 92 23.81 -1.67 -7.88
C PRO A 92 22.45 -1.16 -7.37
N GLY A 93 22.44 0.02 -6.75
CA GLY A 93 21.22 0.70 -6.30
C GLY A 93 20.63 1.65 -7.36
N PRO A 94 19.38 2.11 -7.17
CA PRO A 94 18.74 3.03 -8.10
C PRO A 94 19.36 4.43 -8.02
N ASP A 95 19.50 5.10 -9.16
CA ASP A 95 19.91 6.51 -9.22
C ASP A 95 18.70 7.44 -9.04
N LEU A 96 18.24 7.52 -7.78
CA LEU A 96 17.14 8.40 -7.40
C LEU A 96 17.38 9.88 -7.74
N MET A 97 18.64 10.32 -7.86
CA MET A 97 18.95 11.71 -8.16
C MET A 97 18.77 12.01 -9.66
N ALA A 98 19.07 11.05 -10.53
CA ALA A 98 18.71 11.13 -11.95
C ALA A 98 17.19 11.07 -12.14
N ASP A 99 16.52 10.15 -11.44
CA ASP A 99 15.07 9.94 -11.56
C ASP A 99 14.24 11.06 -10.92
N ALA A 100 14.82 11.81 -9.96
CA ALA A 100 14.15 12.92 -9.28
C ALA A 100 13.55 13.95 -10.24
N GLY A 101 14.24 14.24 -11.34
CA GLY A 101 13.73 15.12 -12.38
C GLY A 101 12.44 14.58 -13.01
N MET A 102 12.40 13.28 -13.31
CA MET A 102 11.22 12.61 -13.87
C MET A 102 10.07 12.53 -12.88
N TYR A 103 10.36 12.30 -11.59
CA TYR A 103 9.35 12.38 -10.53
C TYR A 103 8.75 13.79 -10.42
N GLU A 104 9.57 14.84 -10.49
CA GLU A 104 9.09 16.22 -10.47
C GLU A 104 8.17 16.53 -11.66
N TRP A 105 8.48 16.00 -12.86
CA TRP A 105 7.58 16.05 -14.01
C TRP A 105 6.27 15.26 -13.79
N ALA A 106 6.32 14.15 -13.04
CA ALA A 106 5.11 13.45 -12.59
C ALA A 106 4.22 14.34 -11.67
N GLY A 107 4.82 15.35 -11.03
CA GLY A 107 4.22 16.12 -9.95
C GLY A 107 4.47 15.51 -8.57
N VAL A 108 5.42 14.59 -8.47
CA VAL A 108 5.85 13.92 -7.25
C VAL A 108 7.20 14.48 -6.83
N SER A 109 7.31 14.96 -5.59
CA SER A 109 8.60 15.35 -5.03
C SER A 109 8.65 15.01 -3.56
N PHE A 110 9.72 14.34 -3.14
CA PHE A 110 10.04 14.14 -1.73
C PHE A 110 10.84 15.32 -1.16
N GLY A 111 11.24 16.28 -2.01
CA GLY A 111 12.16 17.35 -1.69
C GLY A 111 13.62 16.93 -1.88
N LYS A 112 14.44 17.82 -2.44
CA LYS A 112 15.84 17.53 -2.84
C LYS A 112 16.69 16.94 -1.71
N THR A 113 16.55 17.48 -0.51
CA THR A 113 17.29 17.02 0.67
C THR A 113 16.86 15.62 1.11
N GLU A 114 15.56 15.32 1.05
CA GLU A 114 15.04 14.03 1.49
C GLU A 114 15.29 12.94 0.44
N THR A 115 15.16 13.26 -0.85
CA THR A 115 15.54 12.35 -1.94
C THR A 115 17.02 11.95 -1.83
N TYR A 116 17.91 12.91 -1.54
CA TYR A 116 19.33 12.61 -1.38
C TYR A 116 19.61 11.76 -0.14
N ARG A 117 18.92 12.03 0.97
CA ARG A 117 19.00 11.19 2.18
C ARG A 117 18.54 9.77 1.91
N LEU A 118 17.39 9.62 1.24
CA LEU A 118 16.83 8.32 0.85
C LEU A 118 17.79 7.58 -0.08
N TYR A 119 18.38 8.26 -1.06
CA TYR A 119 19.41 7.71 -1.94
C TYR A 119 20.59 7.14 -1.16
N LEU A 120 21.12 7.87 -0.17
CA LEU A 120 22.21 7.38 0.68
C LEU A 120 21.79 6.18 1.54
N SER A 121 20.54 6.17 2.05
CA SER A 121 20.00 5.04 2.82
C SER A 121 19.86 3.78 1.96
N ILE A 122 19.36 3.90 0.73
CA ILE A 122 19.25 2.78 -0.22
C ILE A 122 20.65 2.29 -0.60
N LYS A 123 21.59 3.20 -0.87
CA LYS A 123 22.96 2.81 -1.21
C LYS A 123 23.61 1.96 -0.11
N LYS A 124 23.50 2.41 1.15
CA LYS A 124 23.96 1.64 2.31
C LYS A 124 23.24 0.30 2.46
N PHE A 125 21.94 0.26 2.15
CA PHE A 125 21.18 -0.98 2.15
C PHE A 125 21.66 -1.96 1.07
N CYS A 126 21.93 -1.49 -0.15
CA CYS A 126 22.45 -2.32 -1.23
C CYS A 126 23.85 -2.88 -0.93
N GLU A 127 24.65 -2.21 -0.11
CA GLU A 127 25.94 -2.73 0.41
C GLU A 127 25.74 -3.90 1.39
N THR A 128 24.59 -3.96 2.08
CA THR A 128 24.26 -5.05 3.02
C THR A 128 23.52 -6.21 2.38
N LEU A 129 23.10 -6.08 1.12
CA LEU A 129 22.29 -7.05 0.42
C LEU A 129 23.16 -8.14 -0.22
N ASP A 130 22.68 -9.38 -0.23
CA ASP A 130 23.40 -10.50 -0.84
C ASP A 130 23.68 -10.27 -2.33
N ALA A 131 24.85 -10.71 -2.80
CA ALA A 131 25.28 -10.55 -4.19
C ALA A 131 24.38 -11.26 -5.23
N GLY A 132 23.43 -12.09 -4.80
CA GLY A 132 22.46 -12.75 -5.67
C GLY A 132 21.40 -11.82 -6.25
N TYR A 133 21.10 -10.69 -5.60
CA TYR A 133 20.08 -9.77 -6.10
C TYR A 133 20.59 -8.97 -7.31
N GLN A 134 19.79 -8.94 -8.38
CA GLN A 134 20.06 -8.07 -9.53
C GLN A 134 19.47 -6.68 -9.25
N ALA A 135 20.29 -5.64 -9.47
CA ALA A 135 20.01 -4.19 -9.41
C ALA A 135 18.69 -3.78 -8.73
N VAL A 136 18.81 -3.20 -7.53
CA VAL A 136 17.65 -2.73 -6.75
C VAL A 136 17.03 -1.50 -7.43
N LYS A 137 15.71 -1.48 -7.54
CA LYS A 137 14.92 -0.35 -8.06
C LYS A 137 14.06 0.26 -6.96
N PHE A 138 13.77 1.55 -7.10
CA PHE A 138 12.81 2.23 -6.22
C PHE A 138 11.40 2.05 -6.77
N TRP A 139 10.48 1.55 -5.95
CA TRP A 139 9.08 1.33 -6.33
C TRP A 139 8.22 2.55 -6.03
N GLY A 140 8.43 3.16 -4.86
CA GLY A 140 7.63 4.30 -4.44
C GLY A 140 7.46 4.45 -2.94
N LYS A 141 6.38 5.12 -2.56
CA LYS A 141 6.00 5.45 -1.19
C LYS A 141 4.54 5.11 -0.93
N VAL A 142 4.27 4.33 0.11
CA VAL A 142 2.91 4.05 0.58
C VAL A 142 2.64 4.84 1.85
N THR A 143 1.60 5.67 1.84
CA THR A 143 1.22 6.47 3.00
C THR A 143 0.43 5.64 4.01
N SER A 144 0.69 5.90 5.29
CA SER A 144 0.04 5.20 6.39
C SER A 144 -0.41 6.20 7.48
N ARG A 145 -1.07 5.70 8.53
CA ARG A 145 -1.50 6.53 9.66
C ARG A 145 -0.34 6.99 10.54
N ASP A 146 0.58 6.07 10.88
CA ASP A 146 1.66 6.29 11.84
C ASP A 146 3.05 6.12 11.17
N GLY A 147 3.24 6.78 10.02
CA GLY A 147 4.53 6.88 9.32
C GLY A 147 4.56 6.11 7.99
N ASP A 148 5.04 6.78 6.95
CA ASP A 148 4.96 6.24 5.59
C ASP A 148 6.02 5.15 5.31
N TYR A 149 5.72 4.28 4.35
CA TYR A 149 6.62 3.24 3.89
C TYR A 149 7.29 3.65 2.57
N TYR A 150 8.61 3.60 2.53
CA TYR A 150 9.39 3.67 1.29
C TYR A 150 9.71 2.26 0.84
N VAL A 151 9.51 1.98 -0.45
CA VAL A 151 9.59 0.62 -0.99
C VAL A 151 10.64 0.58 -2.10
N CYS A 152 11.54 -0.38 -1.97
CA CYS A 152 12.49 -0.80 -3.00
C CYS A 152 12.22 -2.25 -3.37
N TYR A 153 12.71 -2.69 -4.51
CA TYR A 153 12.57 -4.07 -4.93
C TYR A 153 13.77 -4.51 -5.76
N GLY A 154 14.09 -5.81 -5.69
CA GLY A 154 15.15 -6.44 -6.49
C GLY A 154 14.67 -7.79 -7.01
N LYS A 155 15.24 -8.27 -8.11
CA LYS A 155 14.92 -9.59 -8.66
C LYS A 155 15.31 -10.65 -7.62
N THR A 156 14.37 -11.52 -7.27
CA THR A 156 14.61 -12.59 -6.29
C THR A 156 15.65 -13.57 -6.85
N PRO A 157 16.74 -13.87 -6.12
CA PRO A 157 17.82 -14.72 -6.62
C PRO A 157 17.42 -16.19 -6.78
N GLU A 158 16.67 -16.73 -5.82
CA GLU A 158 16.25 -18.13 -5.79
C GLU A 158 14.82 -18.26 -5.30
N ASN A 159 14.15 -19.30 -5.79
CA ASN A 159 12.82 -19.66 -5.36
C ASN A 159 12.91 -20.36 -3.99
N PRO A 160 12.01 -20.08 -3.03
CA PRO A 160 12.02 -20.82 -1.77
C PRO A 160 11.79 -22.32 -2.01
N GLU A 161 12.56 -23.18 -1.34
CA GLU A 161 12.51 -24.63 -1.56
C GLU A 161 11.17 -25.26 -1.10
N ASP A 162 10.54 -24.71 -0.06
CA ASP A 162 9.30 -25.24 0.55
C ASP A 162 8.01 -24.62 -0.02
N MET A 163 8.02 -24.16 -1.28
CA MET A 163 6.84 -23.50 -1.84
C MET A 163 5.76 -24.46 -2.32
N ASP A 164 4.53 -24.21 -1.89
CA ASP A 164 3.34 -24.85 -2.42
C ASP A 164 2.86 -24.09 -3.67
N ALA A 165 3.14 -24.63 -4.86
CA ALA A 165 2.80 -24.05 -6.16
C ALA A 165 1.30 -23.79 -6.35
N THR A 166 0.44 -24.50 -5.60
CA THR A 166 -1.01 -24.30 -5.62
C THR A 166 -1.44 -23.06 -4.84
N LYS A 167 -0.65 -22.63 -3.85
CA LYS A 167 -0.99 -21.49 -2.97
C LYS A 167 -0.25 -20.20 -3.32
N MET A 168 0.96 -20.32 -3.86
CA MET A 168 1.78 -19.18 -4.24
C MET A 168 2.66 -19.49 -5.45
N GLU A 169 2.90 -18.46 -6.24
CA GLU A 169 3.81 -18.52 -7.39
C GLU A 169 5.22 -18.20 -6.96
N GLY A 170 6.19 -18.67 -7.73
CA GLY A 170 7.60 -18.36 -7.49
C GLY A 170 8.13 -17.16 -8.23
N THR A 171 9.40 -17.28 -8.61
CA THR A 171 10.15 -16.29 -9.40
C THR A 171 9.54 -16.00 -10.77
N GLU A 172 8.67 -16.88 -11.27
CA GLU A 172 8.00 -16.76 -12.57
C GLU A 172 6.68 -15.99 -12.50
N GLY A 173 6.12 -15.76 -11.31
CA GLY A 173 4.84 -15.08 -11.14
C GLY A 173 4.92 -13.88 -10.19
N ALA A 174 3.91 -13.74 -9.33
CA ALA A 174 3.81 -12.60 -8.42
C ALA A 174 5.00 -12.42 -7.45
N ASN A 175 5.85 -13.43 -7.23
CA ASN A 175 7.04 -13.40 -6.37
C ASN A 175 8.39 -13.30 -7.12
N LYS A 176 8.36 -12.90 -8.40
CA LYS A 176 9.55 -12.51 -9.20
C LYS A 176 10.49 -11.52 -8.48
N TYR A 177 9.92 -10.63 -7.69
CA TYR A 177 10.65 -9.60 -6.96
C TYR A 177 10.50 -9.74 -5.45
N THR A 178 11.61 -9.51 -4.74
CA THR A 178 11.61 -9.30 -3.30
C THR A 178 11.48 -7.81 -3.03
N TYR A 179 10.52 -7.44 -2.20
CA TYR A 179 10.25 -6.05 -1.84
C TYR A 179 10.82 -5.74 -0.47
N PHE A 180 11.52 -4.62 -0.37
CA PHE A 180 12.15 -4.12 0.86
C PHE A 180 11.50 -2.81 1.26
N VAL A 181 11.18 -2.69 2.54
CA VAL A 181 10.44 -1.55 3.08
C VAL A 181 11.19 -0.89 4.21
N THR A 182 11.19 0.44 4.23
CA THR A 182 11.64 1.22 5.38
C THR A 182 10.63 2.30 5.74
N LYS A 183 10.53 2.64 7.04
CA LYS A 183 9.68 3.75 7.52
C LYS A 183 10.33 5.13 7.35
N GLY A 184 11.63 5.17 7.10
CA GLY A 184 12.36 6.40 7.01
C GLY A 184 13.85 6.16 6.84
N VAL A 185 14.56 7.20 6.44
CA VAL A 185 15.96 7.14 6.03
C VAL A 185 16.88 6.44 7.05
N SER A 186 16.62 6.63 8.34
CA SER A 186 17.42 6.06 9.45
C SER A 186 16.87 4.75 10.03
N SER A 187 15.76 4.25 9.50
CA SER A 187 15.18 2.96 9.89
C SER A 187 15.77 1.82 9.05
N PRO A 188 15.89 0.61 9.61
CA PRO A 188 16.37 -0.54 8.84
C PRO A 188 15.40 -0.89 7.72
N TRP A 189 15.93 -1.43 6.64
CA TRP A 189 15.16 -2.01 5.54
C TRP A 189 14.75 -3.44 5.92
N VAL A 190 13.47 -3.74 5.76
CA VAL A 190 12.87 -5.03 6.11
C VAL A 190 12.33 -5.67 4.84
N ALA A 191 12.71 -6.91 4.57
CA ALA A 191 12.16 -7.69 3.46
C ALA A 191 10.72 -8.08 3.76
N LEU A 192 9.82 -7.85 2.80
CA LEU A 192 8.45 -8.32 2.88
C LEU A 192 8.37 -9.82 2.60
N PRO A 193 7.42 -10.54 3.24
CA PRO A 193 7.21 -11.95 2.95
C PRO A 193 6.68 -12.15 1.51
N ASN A 194 6.78 -13.39 1.02
CA ASN A 194 6.16 -13.78 -0.23
C ASN A 194 4.63 -13.70 -0.14
N VAL A 195 4.01 -13.44 -1.28
CA VAL A 195 2.56 -13.29 -1.39
C VAL A 195 1.91 -14.60 -1.82
N THR A 196 0.73 -14.87 -1.26
CA THR A 196 -0.13 -16.00 -1.65
C THR A 196 -1.35 -15.52 -2.43
N MET A 197 -1.97 -16.42 -3.21
CA MET A 197 -3.19 -16.12 -3.96
C MET A 197 -4.32 -15.62 -3.04
N ALA A 198 -4.48 -16.25 -1.87
CA ALA A 198 -5.52 -15.92 -0.91
C ALA A 198 -5.35 -14.50 -0.34
N GLN A 199 -4.11 -14.05 -0.15
CA GLN A 199 -3.80 -12.70 0.30
C GLN A 199 -4.16 -11.66 -0.77
N ILE A 200 -3.81 -11.90 -2.04
CA ILE A 200 -4.13 -11.00 -3.17
C ILE A 200 -5.65 -10.86 -3.32
N VAL A 201 -6.37 -11.98 -3.38
CA VAL A 201 -7.83 -11.98 -3.56
C VAL A 201 -8.53 -11.31 -2.37
N THR A 202 -8.08 -11.58 -1.14
CA THR A 202 -8.69 -10.98 0.05
C THR A 202 -8.36 -9.49 0.15
N ALA A 203 -7.15 -9.05 -0.20
CA ALA A 203 -6.76 -7.65 -0.23
C ALA A 203 -7.66 -6.82 -1.17
N GLY A 204 -8.03 -7.37 -2.33
CA GLY A 204 -8.96 -6.72 -3.26
C GLY A 204 -10.40 -6.55 -2.73
N LYS A 205 -10.81 -7.35 -1.74
CA LYS A 205 -12.16 -7.34 -1.14
C LYS A 205 -12.27 -6.43 0.08
N ILE A 206 -11.15 -5.94 0.61
CA ILE A 206 -11.11 -5.13 1.83
C ILE A 206 -10.64 -3.71 1.52
N ARG A 207 -11.16 -2.73 2.26
CA ARG A 207 -10.67 -1.34 2.22
C ARG A 207 -10.13 -0.94 3.58
N ARG A 208 -8.80 -1.02 3.73
CA ARG A 208 -8.10 -0.68 4.97
C ARG A 208 -6.92 0.25 4.67
N LEU A 209 -6.79 1.29 5.49
CA LEU A 209 -5.59 2.13 5.52
C LEU A 209 -4.55 1.44 6.39
N LEU A 210 -3.29 1.48 5.96
CA LEU A 210 -2.17 0.93 6.72
C LEU A 210 -1.97 1.72 8.01
N THR A 211 -1.64 1.01 9.09
CA THR A 211 -1.34 1.62 10.38
C THR A 211 0.05 2.23 10.39
N GLY A 212 0.97 1.68 9.60
CA GLY A 212 2.38 2.03 9.71
C GLY A 212 3.07 1.13 10.72
N SER A 213 2.62 -0.09 10.97
CA SER A 213 3.39 -1.11 11.69
C SER A 213 3.27 -2.45 10.98
N LEU A 214 4.39 -3.02 10.51
CA LEU A 214 4.42 -4.26 9.72
C LEU A 214 3.81 -5.45 10.45
N ASP A 215 3.88 -5.48 11.78
CA ASP A 215 3.33 -6.55 12.62
C ASP A 215 1.88 -6.31 13.06
N ALA A 216 1.25 -5.21 12.64
CA ALA A 216 -0.13 -4.92 13.02
C ALA A 216 -1.09 -5.98 12.44
N ALA A 217 -2.05 -6.40 13.26
CA ALA A 217 -3.14 -7.25 12.79
C ALA A 217 -4.04 -6.49 11.82
N VAL A 218 -4.58 -7.18 10.82
CA VAL A 218 -5.51 -6.63 9.83
C VAL A 218 -6.93 -7.10 10.18
N PRO A 219 -7.69 -6.34 11.00
CA PRO A 219 -9.07 -6.71 11.28
C PRO A 219 -9.90 -6.50 10.01
N SER A 220 -10.41 -7.56 9.40
CA SER A 220 -11.25 -7.43 8.21
C SER A 220 -12.26 -8.56 8.11
N TYR A 221 -13.31 -8.30 7.32
CA TYR A 221 -14.19 -9.33 6.79
C TYR A 221 -14.21 -9.17 5.26
N PRO A 222 -13.78 -10.19 4.49
CA PRO A 222 -13.34 -11.52 4.94
C PRO A 222 -12.03 -11.45 5.75
N PRO A 223 -11.76 -12.44 6.63
CA PRO A 223 -10.53 -12.47 7.44
C PRO A 223 -9.30 -12.47 6.54
N PHE A 224 -8.39 -11.52 6.74
CA PHE A 224 -7.16 -11.44 5.96
C PHE A 224 -6.12 -12.45 6.50
N PRO A 225 -5.55 -13.33 5.65
CA PRO A 225 -4.57 -14.32 6.07
C PRO A 225 -3.17 -13.70 6.19
N GLY A 226 -2.93 -12.97 7.28
CA GLY A 226 -1.62 -12.38 7.59
C GLY A 226 -1.69 -11.11 8.44
N ASN A 227 -0.54 -10.44 8.55
CA ASN A 227 -0.41 -9.13 9.19
C ASN A 227 -0.33 -7.99 8.15
N GLU A 228 -0.02 -6.78 8.59
CA GLU A 228 0.13 -5.62 7.71
C GLU A 228 1.25 -5.79 6.68
N ALA A 229 2.34 -6.50 6.98
CA ALA A 229 3.40 -6.79 6.02
C ALA A 229 2.88 -7.61 4.83
N ASN A 230 2.06 -8.64 5.09
CA ASN A 230 1.40 -9.42 4.05
C ASN A 230 0.38 -8.58 3.26
N LEU A 231 -0.35 -7.67 3.93
CA LEU A 231 -1.30 -6.78 3.26
C LEU A 231 -0.59 -5.79 2.34
N LEU A 232 0.47 -5.15 2.81
CA LEU A 232 1.30 -4.24 2.03
C LEU A 232 1.89 -4.96 0.81
N ARG A 233 2.40 -6.18 1.01
CA ARG A 233 2.91 -7.01 -0.09
C ARG A 233 1.84 -7.33 -1.14
N ALA A 234 0.62 -7.66 -0.71
CA ALA A 234 -0.50 -7.94 -1.61
C ALA A 234 -0.95 -6.68 -2.38
N MET A 235 -1.00 -5.52 -1.72
CA MET A 235 -1.26 -4.23 -2.38
C MET A 235 -0.19 -3.90 -3.43
N ILE A 236 1.09 -4.10 -3.11
CA ILE A 236 2.20 -3.90 -4.05
C ILE A 236 2.07 -4.84 -5.26
N ALA A 237 1.66 -6.09 -5.06
CA ALA A 237 1.45 -7.04 -6.16
C ALA A 237 0.36 -6.53 -7.12
N GLN A 238 -0.79 -6.12 -6.57
CA GLN A 238 -1.91 -5.58 -7.36
C GLN A 238 -1.55 -4.31 -8.11
N ILE A 239 -0.90 -3.36 -7.44
CA ILE A 239 -0.48 -2.10 -8.05
C ILE A 239 0.59 -2.35 -9.12
N THR A 240 1.56 -3.23 -8.87
CA THR A 240 2.59 -3.54 -9.87
C THR A 240 1.97 -4.17 -11.11
N ALA A 241 1.06 -5.14 -10.94
CA ALA A 241 0.37 -5.77 -12.06
C ALA A 241 -0.47 -4.77 -12.89
N ASP A 242 -1.17 -3.85 -12.23
CA ASP A 242 -2.05 -2.89 -12.90
C ASP A 242 -1.32 -1.63 -13.40
N CYS A 243 -0.14 -1.28 -12.84
CA CYS A 243 0.50 0.02 -13.06
C CYS A 243 1.93 -0.02 -13.62
N ALA A 244 2.54 -1.20 -13.78
CA ALA A 244 3.84 -1.35 -14.40
C ALA A 244 3.74 -1.23 -15.93
N ILE A 245 3.78 0.01 -16.44
CA ILE A 245 3.70 0.31 -17.87
C ILE A 245 4.99 0.93 -18.41
N ALA A 246 5.26 0.73 -19.69
CA ALA A 246 6.40 1.29 -20.39
C ALA A 246 6.03 1.65 -21.83
N PRO A 247 6.79 2.53 -22.51
CA PRO A 247 6.61 2.76 -23.94
C PRO A 247 6.67 1.45 -24.75
N SER A 248 5.73 1.24 -25.67
CA SER A 248 5.67 -0.01 -26.43
C SER A 248 6.93 -0.28 -27.24
N GLY A 249 7.36 -1.54 -27.30
CA GLY A 249 8.64 -1.97 -27.87
C GLY A 249 9.86 -1.80 -26.95
N THR A 250 9.69 -1.33 -25.70
CA THR A 250 10.77 -1.32 -24.70
C THR A 250 11.11 -2.73 -24.19
N PHE A 251 10.12 -3.61 -24.19
CA PHE A 251 10.23 -4.98 -23.73
C PHE A 251 9.70 -5.93 -24.79
N GLU A 252 10.29 -7.12 -24.83
CA GLU A 252 9.88 -8.25 -25.63
C GLU A 252 9.52 -9.43 -24.72
N ALA A 253 8.55 -10.23 -25.12
CA ALA A 253 8.21 -11.48 -24.45
C ALA A 253 8.94 -12.61 -25.19
N ASP A 254 9.62 -13.48 -24.44
CA ASP A 254 10.21 -14.68 -25.00
C ASP A 254 9.15 -15.77 -25.28
N ASP A 255 9.59 -16.91 -25.83
CA ASP A 255 8.73 -18.04 -26.16
C ASP A 255 8.05 -18.66 -24.90
N GLU A 256 8.57 -18.38 -23.70
CA GLU A 256 8.03 -18.82 -22.40
C GLU A 256 7.13 -17.75 -21.76
N GLY A 257 6.93 -16.60 -22.42
CA GLY A 257 6.10 -15.50 -21.93
C GLY A 257 6.78 -14.63 -20.86
N LEU A 258 8.09 -14.81 -20.61
CA LEU A 258 8.87 -13.97 -19.73
C LEU A 258 9.21 -12.66 -20.44
N ILE A 259 8.95 -11.55 -19.75
CA ILE A 259 9.17 -10.21 -20.30
C ILE A 259 10.60 -9.75 -19.99
N GLU A 260 11.40 -9.57 -21.05
CA GLU A 260 12.76 -9.06 -20.99
C GLU A 260 12.90 -7.69 -21.69
N PRO A 261 13.82 -6.82 -21.23
CA PRO A 261 14.11 -5.57 -21.93
C PRO A 261 14.77 -5.85 -23.28
N VAL A 262 14.36 -5.13 -24.32
CA VAL A 262 14.95 -5.24 -25.66
C VAL A 262 16.43 -4.85 -25.61
N LYS A 263 17.29 -5.72 -26.16
CA LYS A 263 18.73 -5.55 -26.23
C LYS A 263 19.18 -5.39 -27.70
N ASN A 264 20.19 -4.57 -27.93
CA ASN A 264 20.84 -4.44 -29.23
C ASN A 264 21.76 -5.63 -29.56
N ASP A 265 22.30 -5.66 -30.78
CA ASP A 265 23.29 -6.65 -31.23
C ASP A 265 24.52 -6.76 -30.31
N ASP A 266 24.85 -5.68 -29.59
CA ASP A 266 25.95 -5.62 -28.62
C ASP A 266 25.57 -6.15 -27.22
N GLY A 267 24.30 -6.54 -27.00
CA GLY A 267 23.75 -7.03 -25.73
C GLY A 267 23.30 -5.95 -24.74
N ASP A 268 23.46 -4.66 -25.09
CA ASP A 268 23.04 -3.52 -24.27
C ASP A 268 21.54 -3.23 -24.41
N VAL A 269 20.89 -2.86 -23.30
CA VAL A 269 19.47 -2.45 -23.28
C VAL A 269 19.31 -1.15 -24.06
N ASP A 270 18.56 -1.18 -25.16
CA ASP A 270 18.32 -0.01 -26.00
C ASP A 270 16.84 0.14 -26.36
N PRO A 271 16.06 0.80 -25.49
CA PRO A 271 14.64 0.98 -25.73
C PRO A 271 14.41 1.94 -26.92
N PRO A 272 13.30 1.76 -27.66
CA PRO A 272 12.97 2.61 -28.78
C PRO A 272 12.79 4.04 -28.30
N LYS A 273 13.40 4.98 -29.03
CA LYS A 273 13.21 6.40 -28.75
C LYS A 273 11.79 6.79 -29.15
N LYS A 274 10.98 7.21 -28.18
CA LYS A 274 9.64 7.75 -28.44
C LYS A 274 9.56 9.22 -28.05
N GLU A 275 8.96 10.00 -28.93
CA GLU A 275 8.71 11.41 -28.70
C GLU A 275 7.43 11.61 -27.88
N CYS A 276 7.33 12.75 -27.20
CA CYS A 276 6.20 13.06 -26.34
C CYS A 276 4.85 12.98 -27.08
N GLU A 277 4.80 13.34 -28.36
CA GLU A 277 3.57 13.35 -29.16
C GLU A 277 2.96 11.95 -29.30
N GLU A 278 3.80 10.94 -29.56
CA GLU A 278 3.39 9.55 -29.70
C GLU A 278 2.88 8.98 -28.37
N LEU A 279 3.58 9.32 -27.29
CA LEU A 279 3.30 8.86 -25.93
C LEU A 279 2.02 9.48 -25.32
N LEU A 280 1.36 10.41 -26.02
CA LEU A 280 0.02 10.87 -25.64
C LEU A 280 -1.07 9.87 -26.02
N SER A 281 -0.80 8.95 -26.96
CA SER A 281 -1.71 7.84 -27.23
C SER A 281 -1.54 6.75 -26.18
N LYS A 282 -2.65 6.13 -25.76
CA LYS A 282 -2.62 5.00 -24.82
C LYS A 282 -1.98 3.76 -25.43
N ASP A 283 -2.14 3.57 -26.73
CA ASP A 283 -1.58 2.43 -27.49
C ASP A 283 -0.06 2.50 -27.60
N ALA A 284 0.54 3.66 -27.30
CA ALA A 284 1.99 3.82 -27.24
C ALA A 284 2.60 3.24 -25.95
N TRP A 285 1.77 2.73 -25.02
CA TRP A 285 2.16 2.15 -23.75
C TRP A 285 1.72 0.69 -23.65
N GLN A 286 2.59 -0.16 -23.09
CA GLN A 286 2.35 -1.57 -22.84
C GLN A 286 2.69 -1.91 -21.39
N HIS A 287 1.98 -2.87 -20.80
CA HIS A 287 2.37 -3.44 -19.51
C HIS A 287 3.66 -4.25 -19.69
N TYR A 288 4.65 -4.09 -18.80
CA TYR A 288 5.92 -4.86 -18.88
C TYR A 288 6.09 -5.88 -17.76
N GLU A 289 5.13 -5.97 -16.85
CA GLU A 289 5.04 -7.05 -15.87
C GLU A 289 3.81 -7.89 -16.15
N LEU A 290 3.85 -9.16 -15.73
CA LEU A 290 2.72 -10.07 -15.85
C LEU A 290 1.54 -9.58 -15.00
N ARG A 291 0.35 -9.62 -15.58
CA ARG A 291 -0.87 -9.19 -14.91
C ARG A 291 -1.47 -10.32 -14.08
N LEU A 292 -2.22 -9.94 -13.07
CA LEU A 292 -2.91 -10.88 -12.20
C LEU A 292 -4.26 -11.27 -12.81
N ASN A 293 -4.56 -12.57 -12.83
CA ASN A 293 -5.89 -13.08 -13.08
C ASN A 293 -6.82 -12.85 -11.86
N THR A 294 -8.08 -13.25 -11.97
CA THR A 294 -9.06 -13.04 -10.89
C THR A 294 -8.78 -13.88 -9.63
N LEU A 295 -7.99 -14.96 -9.77
CA LEU A 295 -7.50 -15.80 -8.68
C LEU A 295 -6.28 -15.21 -7.97
N GLY A 296 -5.72 -14.11 -8.48
CA GLY A 296 -4.54 -13.47 -7.92
C GLY A 296 -3.23 -14.18 -8.29
N ARG A 297 -3.16 -14.80 -9.47
CA ARG A 297 -1.96 -15.42 -10.03
C ARG A 297 -1.59 -14.79 -11.37
N CYS A 298 -0.31 -14.79 -11.71
CA CYS A 298 0.22 -14.39 -13.02
C CYS A 298 0.27 -15.55 -14.02
N THR A 299 0.22 -16.79 -13.54
CA THR A 299 0.29 -18.03 -14.30
C THR A 299 -0.96 -18.88 -14.03
N LYS A 300 -1.25 -19.82 -14.94
CA LYS A 300 -2.38 -20.75 -14.80
C LYS A 300 -2.16 -21.68 -13.62
N LEU A 301 -3.24 -22.10 -12.96
CA LEU A 301 -3.16 -23.01 -11.83
C LEU A 301 -2.51 -24.33 -12.29
N PRO A 302 -1.52 -24.88 -11.55
CA PRO A 302 -0.96 -26.18 -11.88
C PRO A 302 -2.07 -27.23 -11.89
N GLU A 303 -2.14 -28.01 -12.96
CA GLU A 303 -3.13 -29.07 -13.09
C GLU A 303 -2.80 -30.18 -12.06
N PRO A 304 -3.78 -30.64 -11.26
CA PRO A 304 -3.57 -31.75 -10.33
C PRO A 304 -3.33 -33.05 -11.11
N GLU A 305 -2.21 -33.73 -10.81
CA GLU A 305 -1.77 -34.94 -11.53
C GLU A 305 -2.78 -36.11 -11.48
N ASP A 306 -3.69 -36.12 -10.50
CA ASP A 306 -4.68 -37.19 -10.26
C ASP A 306 -6.09 -36.87 -10.79
N ALA A 307 -6.27 -35.82 -11.60
CA ALA A 307 -7.58 -35.43 -12.12
C ALA A 307 -7.70 -35.71 -13.63
N ASP A 308 -8.36 -36.82 -13.98
CA ASP A 308 -8.61 -37.21 -15.37
C ASP A 308 -9.55 -36.23 -16.13
N ASP A 309 -10.38 -35.47 -15.41
CA ASP A 309 -11.31 -34.45 -15.92
C ASP A 309 -11.15 -33.11 -15.14
N TYR A 310 -9.96 -32.49 -15.21
CA TYR A 310 -9.73 -31.18 -14.59
C TYR A 310 -10.31 -30.05 -15.45
N GLU A 311 -11.39 -29.45 -14.97
CA GLU A 311 -11.87 -28.16 -15.47
C GLU A 311 -11.21 -27.02 -14.66
N PRO A 312 -10.45 -26.11 -15.30
CA PRO A 312 -9.83 -25.01 -14.59
C PRO A 312 -10.90 -24.12 -13.96
N PRO A 313 -10.66 -23.60 -12.74
CA PRO A 313 -11.63 -22.78 -12.04
C PRO A 313 -11.96 -21.51 -12.85
N GLU A 314 -13.22 -21.04 -12.73
CA GLU A 314 -13.64 -19.80 -13.35
C GLU A 314 -12.68 -18.65 -12.98
N GLY A 315 -12.13 -17.99 -14.00
CA GLY A 315 -11.25 -16.84 -13.83
C GLY A 315 -9.75 -17.17 -13.68
N ASP A 316 -9.33 -18.40 -14.01
CA ASP A 316 -7.92 -18.79 -14.21
C ASP A 316 -7.34 -18.34 -15.58
N GLU A 317 -8.09 -17.53 -16.32
CA GLU A 317 -7.62 -16.92 -17.57
C GLU A 317 -6.50 -15.91 -17.28
N VAL A 318 -5.31 -16.21 -17.79
CA VAL A 318 -4.13 -15.34 -17.64
C VAL A 318 -4.17 -14.27 -18.73
N PRO A 319 -4.07 -12.97 -18.39
CA PRO A 319 -3.97 -11.91 -19.39
C PRO A 319 -2.71 -12.07 -20.25
N GLU A 320 -2.82 -11.73 -21.53
CA GLU A 320 -1.67 -11.81 -22.45
C GLU A 320 -0.51 -10.90 -21.99
N PRO A 321 0.74 -11.37 -22.08
CA PRO A 321 1.90 -10.55 -21.77
C PRO A 321 1.98 -9.37 -22.75
N LEU A 322 2.51 -8.24 -22.27
CA LEU A 322 2.67 -7.02 -23.07
C LEU A 322 1.36 -6.40 -23.61
N GLY A 323 0.22 -6.64 -22.96
CA GLY A 323 -1.05 -6.00 -23.32
C GLY A 323 -0.96 -4.47 -23.38
N ALA A 324 -1.61 -3.87 -24.38
CA ALA A 324 -1.58 -2.41 -24.55
C ALA A 324 -2.54 -1.72 -23.58
N CYS A 325 -2.17 -0.55 -23.07
CA CYS A 325 -3.02 0.19 -22.12
C CYS A 325 -4.32 0.73 -22.75
N GLY A 326 -4.46 0.68 -24.07
CA GLY A 326 -5.64 1.13 -24.82
C GLY A 326 -6.66 0.04 -25.16
N GLU A 327 -6.31 -1.24 -24.98
CA GLU A 327 -7.13 -2.39 -25.41
C GLU A 327 -8.23 -2.77 -24.40
N GLU A 328 -8.22 -2.19 -23.21
CA GLU A 328 -9.19 -2.54 -22.17
C GLU A 328 -10.56 -1.92 -22.43
N GLU A 329 -11.56 -2.78 -22.68
CA GLU A 329 -12.94 -2.37 -22.86
C GLU A 329 -13.55 -1.87 -21.53
N GLY A 330 -13.92 -0.60 -21.48
CA GLY A 330 -14.96 -0.11 -20.55
C GLY A 330 -14.53 0.85 -19.45
N THR A 331 -13.23 1.10 -19.24
CA THR A 331 -12.76 2.13 -18.29
C THR A 331 -11.56 2.90 -18.83
N ASP A 332 -11.64 4.23 -18.80
CA ASP A 332 -10.46 5.09 -18.98
C ASP A 332 -9.52 4.86 -17.77
N GLU A 333 -8.65 3.86 -17.84
CA GLU A 333 -7.74 3.51 -16.74
C GLU A 333 -6.59 4.51 -16.59
N TRP A 334 -6.18 5.13 -17.70
CA TRP A 334 -5.03 6.03 -17.77
C TRP A 334 -5.39 7.38 -18.40
N SER A 335 -4.88 8.45 -17.80
CA SER A 335 -4.89 9.80 -18.36
C SER A 335 -3.49 10.20 -18.81
N MET A 336 -3.27 10.33 -20.11
CA MET A 336 -2.01 10.81 -20.70
C MET A 336 -1.97 12.34 -20.76
N ARG A 337 -0.86 12.95 -20.35
CA ARG A 337 -0.66 14.41 -20.33
C ARG A 337 0.77 14.77 -20.75
N PRO A 338 0.98 15.82 -21.55
CA PRO A 338 2.32 16.34 -21.81
C PRO A 338 2.85 17.12 -20.60
N CYS A 339 4.15 17.02 -20.36
CA CYS A 339 4.87 17.74 -19.31
C CYS A 339 6.11 18.45 -19.90
N PRO A 340 6.25 19.79 -19.76
CA PRO A 340 5.38 20.73 -19.04
C PRO A 340 4.02 20.96 -19.73
N GLY A 341 2.97 21.13 -18.92
CA GLY A 341 1.63 21.45 -19.42
C GLY A 341 1.52 22.89 -19.94
N GLY A 342 0.96 23.06 -21.14
CA GLY A 342 0.52 24.37 -21.65
C GLY A 342 1.56 25.24 -22.37
N ALA A 343 2.83 24.84 -22.44
CA ALA A 343 3.90 25.63 -23.06
C ALA A 343 4.21 25.25 -24.54
N GLY A 344 3.41 24.39 -25.15
CA GLY A 344 3.74 23.74 -26.42
C GLY A 344 4.76 22.61 -26.24
N GLN A 345 4.81 21.66 -27.18
CA GLN A 345 5.73 20.54 -27.12
C GLN A 345 7.10 20.98 -27.63
N THR A 346 8.14 20.72 -26.84
CA THR A 346 9.55 20.88 -27.21
C THR A 346 10.24 19.52 -27.30
N ALA A 347 11.41 19.44 -27.94
CA ALA A 347 12.19 18.20 -28.09
C ALA A 347 12.67 17.56 -26.77
N GLY A 348 12.49 18.23 -25.62
CA GLY A 348 12.77 17.70 -24.28
C GLY A 348 11.52 17.48 -23.43
N SER A 349 10.33 17.43 -24.05
CA SER A 349 9.08 17.21 -23.32
C SER A 349 8.91 15.73 -22.97
N TYR A 350 8.29 15.47 -21.84
CA TYR A 350 7.96 14.12 -21.39
C TYR A 350 6.45 13.92 -21.44
N ALA A 351 6.02 12.70 -21.69
CA ALA A 351 4.65 12.30 -21.48
C ALA A 351 4.50 11.70 -20.08
N LYS A 352 3.41 12.05 -19.42
CA LYS A 352 3.00 11.51 -18.12
C LYS A 352 1.71 10.73 -18.28
N ALA A 353 1.73 9.47 -17.89
CA ALA A 353 0.55 8.66 -17.64
C ALA A 353 0.17 8.74 -16.16
N VAL A 354 -1.10 9.03 -15.89
CA VAL A 354 -1.67 9.02 -14.53
C VAL A 354 -2.71 7.91 -14.46
N SER A 355 -2.56 6.98 -13.53
CA SER A 355 -3.57 5.95 -13.31
C SER A 355 -4.81 6.54 -12.63
N LEU A 356 -5.98 6.21 -13.17
CA LEU A 356 -7.29 6.55 -12.64
C LEU A 356 -7.84 5.42 -11.76
N SER A 357 -7.41 4.17 -11.99
CA SER A 357 -7.74 3.01 -11.16
C SER A 357 -6.94 3.01 -9.85
N TRP A 358 -5.68 3.45 -9.88
CA TRP A 358 -4.80 3.55 -8.71
C TRP A 358 -4.29 4.98 -8.51
N PRO A 359 -5.04 5.82 -7.75
CA PRO A 359 -4.61 7.18 -7.46
C PRO A 359 -3.24 7.18 -6.77
N GLY A 360 -2.28 7.88 -7.40
CA GLY A 360 -0.90 7.92 -6.94
C GLY A 360 0.08 7.11 -7.79
N ALA A 361 -0.39 6.29 -8.73
CA ALA A 361 0.48 5.65 -9.71
C ALA A 361 0.74 6.58 -10.91
N TYR A 362 2.01 6.79 -11.22
CA TYR A 362 2.47 7.63 -12.31
C TYR A 362 3.52 6.90 -13.14
N ALA A 363 3.42 7.04 -14.47
CA ALA A 363 4.49 6.69 -15.40
C ALA A 363 4.91 7.93 -16.16
N VAL A 364 6.22 8.15 -16.30
CA VAL A 364 6.77 9.25 -17.09
C VAL A 364 7.75 8.68 -18.09
N ALA A 365 7.62 9.07 -19.36
CA ALA A 365 8.52 8.63 -20.42
C ALA A 365 8.85 9.77 -21.38
N GLY A 366 10.05 9.73 -21.92
CA GLY A 366 10.53 10.67 -22.93
C GLY A 366 11.88 10.25 -23.47
N GLY A 367 12.04 10.31 -24.80
CA GLY A 367 13.25 9.84 -25.45
C GLY A 367 13.44 8.33 -25.25
N LYS A 368 14.54 7.93 -24.63
CA LYS A 368 14.87 6.52 -24.31
C LYS A 368 14.67 6.17 -22.83
N SER A 369 14.21 7.12 -22.03
CA SER A 369 14.06 6.94 -20.58
C SER A 369 12.60 6.90 -20.18
N PHE A 370 12.29 6.02 -19.22
CA PHE A 370 10.99 5.95 -18.58
C PHE A 370 11.16 5.59 -17.11
N VAL A 371 10.21 6.03 -16.28
CA VAL A 371 10.20 5.79 -14.84
C VAL A 371 8.76 5.63 -14.38
N ASN A 372 8.52 4.63 -13.53
CA ASN A 372 7.26 4.42 -12.82
C ASN A 372 7.44 4.70 -11.34
N VAL A 373 6.44 5.30 -10.73
CA VAL A 373 6.43 5.54 -9.29
C VAL A 373 5.02 5.49 -8.74
N TYR A 374 4.87 4.86 -7.57
CA TYR A 374 3.64 4.92 -6.80
C TYR A 374 3.81 5.81 -5.57
N VAL A 375 2.96 6.81 -5.38
CA VAL A 375 2.86 7.61 -4.15
C VAL A 375 1.40 7.77 -3.74
N GLY A 376 0.96 6.99 -2.77
CA GLY A 376 -0.45 6.95 -2.37
C GLY A 376 -0.73 6.04 -1.18
N ASN A 377 -2.01 5.84 -0.87
CA ASN A 377 -2.46 5.08 0.31
C ASN A 377 -2.72 3.59 0.05
N GLY A 378 -2.44 3.09 -1.15
CA GLY A 378 -2.64 1.70 -1.54
C GLY A 378 -4.09 1.30 -1.79
N LEU A 379 -5.03 2.26 -1.96
CA LEU A 379 -6.44 1.95 -2.22
C LEU A 379 -6.81 2.13 -3.69
N LYS A 380 -7.40 1.08 -4.29
CA LYS A 380 -7.97 1.13 -5.64
C LYS A 380 -9.18 2.07 -5.67
N TYR A 381 -9.19 2.98 -6.64
CA TYR A 381 -10.34 3.82 -6.92
C TYR A 381 -11.52 2.95 -7.38
N SER A 382 -12.71 3.29 -6.91
CA SER A 382 -13.94 2.75 -7.46
C SER A 382 -14.98 3.86 -7.44
N ASN A 383 -15.73 3.96 -8.52
CA ASN A 383 -16.93 4.79 -8.61
C ASN A 383 -18.09 4.24 -7.76
N VAL A 384 -18.01 2.98 -7.32
CA VAL A 384 -18.99 2.34 -6.45
C VAL A 384 -18.59 2.52 -5.00
N THR A 385 -19.57 2.87 -4.15
CA THR A 385 -19.35 2.91 -2.70
C THR A 385 -19.05 1.51 -2.20
N TYR A 386 -17.93 1.37 -1.48
CA TYR A 386 -17.54 0.09 -0.91
C TYR A 386 -18.63 -0.46 -0.01
N THR A 387 -19.10 -1.67 -0.32
CA THR A 387 -20.07 -2.41 0.48
C THR A 387 -19.33 -3.58 1.14
N PRO A 388 -19.25 -3.63 2.48
CA PRO A 388 -18.67 -4.76 3.18
C PRO A 388 -19.34 -6.06 2.74
N PRO A 389 -18.57 -7.15 2.53
CA PRO A 389 -19.16 -8.41 2.09
C PRO A 389 -20.09 -8.97 3.16
N LEU A 390 -21.13 -9.68 2.71
CA LEU A 390 -22.06 -10.35 3.60
C LEU A 390 -21.41 -11.60 4.22
N PRO A 391 -21.81 -11.96 5.46
CA PRO A 391 -21.50 -13.26 6.05
C PRO A 391 -21.78 -14.41 5.06
N ALA A 392 -20.98 -15.47 5.13
CA ALA A 392 -21.26 -16.69 4.39
C ALA A 392 -22.68 -17.18 4.71
N GLY A 393 -23.36 -17.74 3.71
CA GLY A 393 -24.70 -18.30 3.89
C GLY A 393 -24.70 -19.37 4.99
N ILE A 394 -25.79 -19.44 5.74
CA ILE A 394 -25.98 -20.50 6.75
C ILE A 394 -25.98 -21.83 6.00
N GLY A 395 -25.17 -22.79 6.47
CA GLY A 395 -25.13 -24.14 5.90
C GLY A 395 -26.53 -24.76 5.94
N LYS A 396 -26.90 -25.47 4.87
CA LYS A 396 -28.16 -26.22 4.85
C LYS A 396 -28.07 -27.32 5.91
N GLU A 397 -29.19 -27.55 6.61
CA GLU A 397 -29.31 -28.72 7.48
C GLU A 397 -29.23 -30.00 6.63
N TRP A 398 -28.81 -31.10 7.26
CA TRP A 398 -28.77 -32.39 6.60
C TRP A 398 -30.19 -32.79 6.17
N SER A 399 -30.36 -33.05 4.88
CA SER A 399 -31.57 -33.64 4.32
C SER A 399 -31.21 -34.97 3.68
N VAL A 400 -32.14 -35.93 3.72
CA VAL A 400 -32.00 -37.21 3.01
C VAL A 400 -31.70 -36.90 1.54
N PRO A 401 -30.57 -37.39 0.98
CA PRO A 401 -30.28 -37.23 -0.45
C PRO A 401 -31.43 -37.79 -1.28
N GLU A 402 -31.84 -37.09 -2.35
CA GLU A 402 -32.91 -37.58 -3.24
C GLU A 402 -32.61 -38.99 -3.82
N GLU A 403 -31.32 -39.36 -3.89
CA GLU A 403 -30.86 -40.68 -4.35
C GLU A 403 -31.02 -41.80 -3.28
N GLU A 404 -31.08 -41.47 -1.99
CA GLU A 404 -31.34 -42.42 -0.90
C GLU A 404 -32.81 -42.42 -0.45
N ALA A 405 -33.65 -41.61 -1.09
CA ALA A 405 -35.10 -41.58 -0.88
C ALA A 405 -35.79 -42.80 -1.52
N ASP A 406 -35.29 -44.01 -1.25
CA ASP A 406 -35.98 -45.25 -1.59
C ASP A 406 -37.16 -45.43 -0.61
N ALA A 407 -38.36 -45.11 -1.11
CA ALA A 407 -39.73 -45.56 -0.77
C ALA A 407 -40.21 -45.76 0.70
N GLU A 408 -39.36 -45.77 1.73
CA GLU A 408 -39.73 -46.01 3.14
C GLU A 408 -39.50 -44.81 4.06
N VAL A 409 -38.92 -43.71 3.57
CA VAL A 409 -38.68 -42.49 4.36
C VAL A 409 -39.50 -41.34 3.79
N GLU A 410 -40.55 -40.92 4.49
CA GLU A 410 -41.34 -39.77 4.05
C GLU A 410 -40.48 -38.49 4.06
N PRO A 411 -40.48 -37.70 2.97
CA PRO A 411 -39.73 -36.46 2.90
C PRO A 411 -40.26 -35.48 3.96
N GLY A 412 -39.43 -35.17 4.96
CA GLY A 412 -39.74 -34.20 6.03
C GLY A 412 -39.67 -34.75 7.46
N THR A 413 -39.36 -36.03 7.66
CA THR A 413 -39.20 -36.63 9.00
C THR A 413 -37.75 -36.53 9.49
N PHE A 414 -37.40 -35.36 10.00
CA PHE A 414 -36.19 -35.17 10.81
C PHE A 414 -36.58 -35.02 12.28
N PRO A 415 -35.93 -35.74 13.23
CA PRO A 415 -34.82 -36.68 13.05
C PRO A 415 -35.26 -38.06 12.52
N LEU A 416 -34.32 -38.79 11.90
CA LEU A 416 -34.48 -40.22 11.61
C LEU A 416 -34.51 -40.99 12.94
N GLU A 417 -35.70 -41.36 13.41
CA GLU A 417 -35.84 -42.23 14.56
C GLU A 417 -35.46 -43.67 14.18
N GLY A 418 -34.52 -44.26 14.92
CA GLY A 418 -34.21 -45.68 14.80
C GLY A 418 -35.44 -46.52 15.13
N LYS A 419 -35.62 -47.66 14.45
CA LYS A 419 -36.76 -48.56 14.72
C LYS A 419 -36.79 -48.93 16.21
N ASP A 420 -37.92 -48.66 16.87
CA ASP A 420 -38.15 -49.07 18.26
C ASP A 420 -38.01 -50.59 18.38
N VAL A 421 -37.01 -51.05 19.14
CA VAL A 421 -36.86 -52.46 19.48
C VAL A 421 -37.74 -52.74 20.69
N ILE A 422 -38.91 -53.35 20.46
CA ILE A 422 -39.73 -53.90 21.53
C ILE A 422 -39.01 -55.13 22.08
N ALA A 423 -38.30 -54.97 23.20
CA ALA A 423 -37.83 -56.09 23.98
C ALA A 423 -39.03 -56.73 24.69
N ASP A 424 -39.34 -57.98 24.34
CA ASP A 424 -40.38 -58.77 24.99
C ASP A 424 -40.02 -58.92 26.49
N PRO A 425 -40.87 -58.48 27.45
CA PRO A 425 -40.53 -58.51 28.88
C PRO A 425 -40.54 -59.91 29.48
N THR A 426 -40.68 -60.96 28.66
CA THR A 426 -40.73 -62.34 29.12
C THR A 426 -39.30 -62.80 29.45
N PRO A 427 -38.98 -63.11 30.73
CA PRO A 427 -37.66 -63.63 31.08
C PRO A 427 -37.42 -64.96 30.33
N PRO A 428 -36.19 -65.23 29.88
CA PRO A 428 -35.89 -66.47 29.18
C PRO A 428 -36.33 -67.65 30.06
N ALA A 429 -37.14 -68.54 29.49
CA ALA A 429 -37.57 -69.75 30.18
C ALA A 429 -36.31 -70.54 30.59
N GLU A 430 -36.26 -70.94 31.87
CA GLU A 430 -35.22 -71.83 32.38
C GLU A 430 -35.13 -73.06 31.47
N GLU A 431 -33.94 -73.32 30.94
CA GLU A 431 -33.65 -74.57 30.24
C GLU A 431 -33.91 -75.71 31.22
N GLU A 432 -34.99 -76.47 31.02
CA GLU A 432 -35.13 -77.79 31.63
C GLU A 432 -34.10 -78.70 30.95
N ASP A 433 -33.03 -78.99 31.68
CA ASP A 433 -32.06 -80.06 31.39
C ASP A 433 -32.81 -81.39 31.20
N GLU A 434 -32.74 -81.98 30.00
CA GLU A 434 -32.75 -83.43 29.77
C GLU A 434 -31.76 -83.86 28.68
#